data_AF-A0A1Z8LJI1-F1
#
_entry.id   AF-A0A1Z8LJI1-F1
#
_cell.length_a   1.000
_cell.length_b   1.000
_cell.length_c   1.000
_cell.angle_alpha   90.00
_cell.angle_beta   90.00
_cell.angle_gamma   90.00
#
_symmetry.space_group_name_H-M   'P 1'
#
loop_
_entity.id
_entity.type
_entity.pdbx_description
1 polymer ?
#
loop_
_entity_poly.entity_id
_entity_poly.type
_entity_poly.pdbx_seq_one_letter_code
_entity_poly.pdbx_strand_id
1 'polypeptide(L)'
;MIEVFQLSNSNDNFDPEIWTLSLVGDVFSFIDEAFLNMDIQHRNALRLYLDNGDLEEGLYSGVRERLLECIWQAKIAKHDVSEKAH
;
A
#
# COMPACT_ATOMS: atom_id res chain seq x y z
N MET A 1 -28.57 -24.64 -16.95
CA MET A 1 -27.43 -25.44 -17.45
C MET A 1 -26.28 -24.46 -17.56
N ILE A 2 -25.40 -24.43 -16.56
CA ILE A 2 -24.25 -23.50 -16.54
C ILE A 2 -23.10 -24.27 -17.17
N GLU A 3 -22.63 -23.81 -18.33
CA GLU A 3 -21.44 -24.35 -18.98
C GLU A 3 -20.24 -24.09 -18.08
N VAL A 4 -19.66 -25.18 -17.59
CA VAL A 4 -18.41 -25.16 -16.84
C VAL A 4 -17.31 -24.88 -17.84
N PHE A 5 -16.69 -23.70 -17.75
CA PHE A 5 -15.48 -23.37 -18.50
C PHE A 5 -14.41 -24.41 -18.17
N GLN A 6 -14.15 -25.34 -19.10
CA GLN A 6 -13.00 -26.21 -19.02
C GLN A 6 -11.77 -25.38 -19.33
N LEU A 7 -11.05 -24.98 -18.27
CA LEU A 7 -9.68 -24.50 -18.37
C LEU A 7 -8.83 -25.66 -18.88
N SER A 8 -8.57 -25.64 -20.18
CA SER A 8 -7.59 -26.48 -20.84
C SER A 8 -6.22 -26.30 -20.17
N ASN A 9 -5.69 -27.39 -19.63
CA ASN A 9 -4.37 -27.50 -19.01
C ASN A 9 -3.26 -27.07 -19.98
N SER A 10 -2.72 -25.88 -19.75
CA SER A 10 -1.40 -25.46 -20.22
C SER A 10 -0.50 -25.34 -19.00
N ASN A 11 0.51 -26.20 -18.92
CA ASN A 11 1.45 -26.31 -17.83
C ASN A 11 2.49 -25.16 -17.87
N ASP A 12 2.10 -23.95 -17.45
CA ASP A 12 3.01 -22.85 -17.17
C ASP A 12 2.82 -22.43 -15.71
N ASN A 13 3.68 -22.93 -14.82
CA ASN A 13 4.03 -22.41 -13.47
C ASN A 13 3.09 -21.36 -12.83
N PHE A 14 1.79 -21.63 -12.76
CA PHE A 14 0.88 -20.78 -11.99
C PHE A 14 1.05 -21.15 -10.53
N ASP A 15 2.00 -20.47 -9.89
CA ASP A 15 2.16 -20.50 -8.44
C ASP A 15 1.23 -19.43 -7.85
N PRO A 16 0.11 -19.84 -7.20
CA PRO A 16 -0.83 -18.89 -6.62
C PRO A 16 -0.18 -18.00 -5.55
N GLU A 17 0.89 -18.47 -4.90
CA GLU A 17 1.64 -17.68 -3.93
C GLU A 17 2.39 -16.53 -4.62
N ILE A 18 3.13 -16.82 -5.70
CA ILE A 18 3.85 -15.80 -6.47
C ILE A 18 2.88 -14.78 -7.07
N TRP A 19 1.75 -15.23 -7.60
CA TRP A 19 0.73 -14.34 -8.16
C TRP A 19 0.12 -13.44 -7.07
N THR A 20 -0.19 -14.00 -5.91
CA THR A 20 -0.75 -13.25 -4.78
C THR A 20 0.25 -12.22 -4.24
N LEU A 21 1.53 -12.61 -4.09
CA LEU A 21 2.59 -11.69 -3.67
C LEU A 21 2.81 -10.55 -4.66
N SER A 22 2.77 -10.85 -5.97
CA SER A 22 2.87 -9.84 -7.03
C SER A 22 1.72 -8.84 -6.94
N LEU A 23 0.48 -9.34 -6.81
CA LEU A 23 -0.71 -8.49 -6.68
C LEU A 23 -0.65 -7.59 -5.43
N VAL A 24 -0.22 -8.13 -4.29
CA VAL A 24 -0.05 -7.36 -3.05
C VAL A 24 1.01 -6.26 -3.24
N GLY A 25 2.12 -6.59 -3.90
CA GLY A 25 3.17 -5.63 -4.23
C GLY A 25 2.68 -4.48 -5.13
N ASP A 26 1.89 -4.79 -6.16
CA ASP A 26 1.29 -3.79 -7.05
C ASP A 26 0.33 -2.87 -6.31
N VAL A 27 -0.53 -3.44 -5.45
CA VAL A 27 -1.48 -2.66 -4.62
C VAL A 27 -0.74 -1.72 -3.68
N PHE A 28 0.30 -2.18 -2.99
CA PHE A 28 1.07 -1.31 -2.10
C PHE A 28 1.85 -0.23 -2.86
N SER A 29 2.38 -0.55 -4.04
CA SER A 29 3.04 0.45 -4.90
C SER A 29 2.08 1.56 -5.30
N PHE A 30 0.84 1.21 -5.67
CA PHE A 30 -0.20 2.20 -6.00
C PHE A 30 -0.57 3.08 -4.79
N ILE A 31 -0.64 2.48 -3.60
CA ILE A 31 -0.91 3.20 -2.35
C ILE A 31 0.23 4.18 -2.04
N ASP A 32 1.49 3.74 -2.18
CA ASP A 32 2.65 4.59 -1.93
C ASP A 32 2.70 5.79 -2.88
N GLU A 33 2.43 5.58 -4.18
CA GLU A 33 2.32 6.65 -5.17
C GLU A 33 1.22 7.66 -4.82
N ALA A 34 0.05 7.16 -4.39
CA ALA A 34 -1.04 8.02 -3.94
C ALA A 34 -0.61 8.88 -2.74
N PHE A 35 0.13 8.31 -1.77
CA PHE A 35 0.64 9.07 -0.64
C PHE A 35 1.74 10.04 -1.02
N LEU A 36 2.66 9.67 -1.91
CA LEU A 36 3.73 10.56 -2.39
C LEU A 36 3.18 11.87 -2.95
N ASN A 37 2.05 11.81 -3.66
CA ASN A 37 1.36 12.97 -4.20
C ASN A 37 0.61 13.82 -3.16
N MET A 38 0.43 13.33 -1.93
CA MET A 38 -0.17 14.09 -0.83
C MET A 38 0.91 14.83 -0.02
N ASP A 39 0.62 16.05 0.42
CA ASP A 39 1.47 16.72 1.39
C ASP A 39 1.38 16.08 2.79
N ILE A 40 2.31 16.46 3.67
CA ILE A 40 2.39 15.88 5.02
C ILE A 40 1.17 16.21 5.89
N GLN A 41 0.48 17.32 5.67
CA GLN A 41 -0.71 17.69 6.46
C GLN A 41 -1.89 16.81 6.08
N HIS A 42 -2.11 16.57 4.79
CA HIS A 42 -3.14 15.67 4.28
C HIS A 42 -2.89 14.22 4.70
N ARG A 43 -1.62 13.75 4.68
CA ARG A 43 -1.27 12.42 5.20
C ARG A 43 -1.59 12.27 6.69
N ASN A 44 -1.32 13.30 7.50
CA ASN A 44 -1.65 13.29 8.94
C ASN A 44 -3.17 13.33 9.19
N ALA A 45 -3.93 14.07 8.38
CA ALA A 45 -5.38 14.09 8.45
C ALA A 45 -5.99 12.73 8.08
N LEU A 46 -5.47 12.09 7.02
CA LEU A 46 -5.87 10.74 6.63
C LEU A 46 -5.55 9.72 7.73
N ARG A 47 -4.39 9.81 8.37
CA ARG A 47 -4.05 8.98 9.53
C ARG A 47 -5.10 9.13 10.63
N LEU A 48 -5.44 10.36 11.03
CA LEU A 48 -6.47 10.61 12.04
C LEU A 48 -7.83 10.03 11.66
N TYR A 49 -8.21 10.10 10.39
CA TYR A 49 -9.44 9.48 9.91
C TYR A 49 -9.41 7.95 10.03
N LEU A 50 -8.33 7.32 9.57
CA LEU A 50 -8.13 5.87 9.69
C LEU A 50 -8.01 5.42 11.15
N ASP A 51 -7.53 6.29 12.04
CA ASP A 51 -7.36 5.98 13.45
C ASP A 51 -8.67 6.00 14.24
N ASN A 52 -9.60 6.86 13.84
CA ASN A 52 -10.86 7.09 14.56
C ASN A 52 -12.09 6.51 13.82
N GLY A 53 -11.89 6.00 12.60
CA GLY A 53 -12.95 5.38 11.80
C GLY A 53 -13.23 3.96 12.25
N ASP A 54 -14.51 3.60 12.33
CA ASP A 54 -14.97 2.23 12.47
C ASP A 54 -14.90 1.53 11.10
N LEU A 55 -13.69 1.33 10.62
CA LEU A 55 -13.39 0.75 9.31
C LEU A 55 -13.03 -0.73 9.48
N GLU A 56 -13.40 -1.54 8.48
CA GLU A 56 -13.15 -2.98 8.48
C GLU A 56 -11.64 -3.27 8.59
N GLU A 57 -11.19 -3.82 9.73
CA GLU A 57 -9.77 -3.93 10.11
C GLU A 57 -8.90 -4.61 9.05
N GLY A 58 -9.46 -5.52 8.24
CA GLY A 58 -8.71 -6.29 7.25
C GLY A 58 -8.11 -5.45 6.12
N LEU A 59 -8.90 -4.60 5.46
CA LEU A 59 -8.44 -3.86 4.28
C LEU A 59 -7.64 -2.60 4.67
N TYR A 60 -8.05 -1.92 5.73
CA TYR A 60 -7.50 -0.62 6.10
C TYR A 60 -6.25 -0.71 6.98
N SER A 61 -5.96 -1.87 7.59
CA SER A 61 -4.73 -2.09 8.36
C SER A 61 -3.47 -1.90 7.49
N GLY A 62 -3.41 -2.55 6.32
CA GLY A 62 -2.28 -2.41 5.41
C GLY A 62 -2.10 -0.98 4.88
N VAL A 63 -3.21 -0.29 4.58
CA VAL A 63 -3.18 1.12 4.16
C VAL A 63 -2.62 2.03 5.25
N ARG A 64 -3.02 1.79 6.51
CA ARG A 64 -2.55 2.53 7.69
C ARG A 64 -1.06 2.32 7.94
N GLU A 65 -0.58 1.08 7.83
CA GLU A 65 0.82 0.72 7.99
C GLU A 65 1.70 1.43 6.94
N ARG A 66 1.32 1.37 5.65
CA ARG A 66 2.03 2.09 4.58
C ARG A 66 1.99 3.61 4.78
N LEU A 67 0.86 4.17 5.21
CA LEU A 67 0.75 5.60 5.49
C LEU A 67 1.71 6.05 6.59
N LEU A 68 1.85 5.26 7.66
CA LEU A 68 2.79 5.54 8.75
C LEU A 68 4.23 5.50 8.27
N GLU A 69 4.58 4.53 7.43
CA GLU A 69 5.91 4.43 6.83
C GLU A 69 6.23 5.64 5.94
N CYS A 70 5.29 6.04 5.07
CA CYS A 70 5.44 7.24 4.23
C CYS A 70 5.60 8.53 5.06
N ILE A 71 4.88 8.67 6.18
CA ILE A 71 5.02 9.80 7.10
C ILE A 71 6.41 9.79 7.76
N TRP A 72 6.88 8.60 8.18
CA TRP A 72 8.18 8.45 8.82
C TRP A 72 9.34 8.76 7.86
N GLN A 73 9.32 8.21 6.65
CA GLN A 73 10.30 8.51 5.60
C GLN A 73 10.35 10.01 5.27
N ALA A 74 9.20 10.67 5.17
CA ALA A 74 9.13 12.11 4.92
C ALA A 74 9.73 12.95 6.07
N LYS A 75 9.63 12.48 7.32
CA LYS A 75 10.26 13.14 8.48
C LYS A 75 11.78 12.99 8.45
N ILE A 76 12.29 11.81 8.12
CA ILE A 76 13.73 11.55 8.00
C ILE A 76 14.33 12.38 6.87
N ALA A 77 13.70 12.38 5.69
CA ALA A 77 14.19 13.14 4.55
C ALA A 77 14.36 14.64 4.86
N LYS A 78 13.47 15.22 5.67
CA LYS A 78 13.62 16.61 6.15
C LYS A 78 14.81 16.80 7.09
N HIS A 79 15.10 15.82 7.93
CA HIS A 79 16.22 15.85 8.86
C HIS A 79 17.57 15.77 8.12
N ASP A 80 17.69 14.85 7.15
CA ASP A 80 18.89 14.65 6.33
C ASP A 80 19.26 15.87 5.48
N VAL A 81 18.26 16.57 4.94
CA VAL A 81 18.49 17.80 4.17
C VAL A 81 18.93 18.95 5.09
N SER A 82 18.44 18.97 6.34
CA SER A 82 18.85 19.97 7.33
C SER A 82 20.28 19.76 7.82
N GLU A 83 20.72 18.50 7.98
CA GLU A 83 22.10 18.19 8.40
C GLU A 83 23.15 18.46 7.30
N LYS A 84 22.78 18.31 6.02
CA LYS A 84 23.67 18.60 4.89
C LYS A 84 23.79 20.09 4.55
N ALA A 85 22.99 20.95 5.19
CA ALA A 85 22.98 22.41 4.99
C ALA A 85 23.75 23.17 6.10
N HIS A 86 24.46 22.47 6.98
CA HIS A 86 25.39 23.01 7.98
C HIS A 86 26.81 22.48 7.73
#